data_AF-A0A7D9LPA3-F1
#
_entry.id   AF-A0A7D9LPA3-F1
#
_cell.length_a   1.000
_cell.length_b   1.000
_cell.length_c   1.000
_cell.angle_alpha   90.00
_cell.angle_beta   90.00
_cell.angle_gamma   90.00
#
_symmetry.space_group_name_H-M   'P 1'
#
loop_
_entity.id
_entity.type
_entity.pdbx_description
1 polymer ?
#
loop_
_entity_poly.entity_id
_entity_poly.type
_entity_poly.pdbx_seq_one_letter_code
_entity_poly.pdbx_strand_id
1 'polypeptide(L)'
;MAEELQLAWMGDFDSLKQFVSEKLNLNGEWVSPGGDKKLFNDGYMSISWRKNKKALLIDGDDRDKFKSKLCRMICANDFNKGNMCEGNMWSASPMRAPLSELSTEVEGIKLDVTIAEREIEVNKSAISKVESNLHEINSGYEDLRLQFDEYKKITEVLIQRDRFQHSTIFEYSNVIDKVNPSETKRYQDEEDLVKLMN
;
A
#
# COMPACT_ATOMS: atom_id res chain seq x y z
N MET A 1 -34.70 11.95 -6.96
CA MET A 1 -33.50 11.77 -6.11
C MET A 1 -32.47 12.76 -6.59
N ALA A 2 -32.09 13.75 -5.79
CA ALA A 2 -31.12 14.75 -6.22
C ALA A 2 -29.72 14.13 -6.24
N GLU A 3 -29.02 14.22 -7.37
CA GLU A 3 -27.67 13.70 -7.54
C GLU A 3 -26.67 14.56 -6.76
N GLU A 4 -26.12 14.00 -5.69
CA GLU A 4 -25.02 14.57 -4.89
C GLU A 4 -23.74 14.62 -5.73
N LEU A 5 -23.10 15.79 -5.81
CA LEU A 5 -21.81 15.89 -6.50
C LEU A 5 -20.71 15.38 -5.57
N GLN A 6 -20.06 14.29 -5.98
CA GLN A 6 -18.92 13.72 -5.28
C GLN A 6 -17.61 14.06 -6.00
N LEU A 7 -16.71 14.75 -5.30
CA LEU A 7 -15.37 15.07 -5.80
C LEU A 7 -14.31 14.45 -4.90
N ALA A 8 -13.31 13.80 -5.49
CA ALA A 8 -12.15 13.31 -4.74
C ALA A 8 -11.25 14.49 -4.34
N TRP A 9 -10.85 14.55 -3.08
CA TRP A 9 -9.90 15.53 -2.55
C TRP A 9 -8.67 14.80 -2.03
N MET A 10 -7.57 14.89 -2.76
CA MET A 10 -6.35 14.13 -2.46
C MET A 10 -5.53 14.73 -1.29
N GLY A 11 -5.78 15.99 -0.95
CA GLY A 11 -5.14 16.68 0.18
C GLY A 11 -5.71 16.28 1.55
N ASP A 12 -5.11 16.83 2.60
CA ASP A 12 -5.62 16.76 3.96
C ASP A 12 -6.76 17.78 4.21
N PHE A 13 -7.26 17.84 5.44
CA PHE A 13 -8.33 18.77 5.80
C PHE A 13 -7.88 20.24 5.75
N ASP A 14 -6.63 20.53 6.09
CA ASP A 14 -6.16 21.91 6.20
C ASP A 14 -5.88 22.51 4.81
N SER A 15 -5.37 21.72 3.86
CA SER A 15 -5.32 22.09 2.44
C SER A 15 -6.71 22.34 1.85
N LEU A 16 -7.73 21.58 2.30
CA LEU A 16 -9.12 21.85 1.90
C LEU A 16 -9.62 23.19 2.46
N LYS A 17 -9.36 23.49 3.73
CA LYS A 17 -9.73 24.78 4.32
C LYS A 17 -9.08 25.93 3.56
N GLN A 18 -7.79 25.81 3.31
CA GLN A 18 -7.02 26.81 2.57
C GLN A 18 -7.58 27.02 1.17
N PHE A 19 -7.93 25.94 0.47
CA PHE A 19 -8.58 26.04 -0.84
C PHE A 19 -9.92 26.77 -0.77
N VAL A 20 -10.76 26.43 0.21
CA VAL A 20 -12.08 27.05 0.38
C VAL A 20 -11.96 28.54 0.74
N SER A 21 -11.02 28.92 1.61
CA SER A 21 -10.83 30.32 2.00
C SER A 21 -10.09 31.14 0.94
N GLU A 22 -8.99 30.64 0.38
CA GLU A 22 -8.11 31.43 -0.48
C GLU A 22 -8.50 31.36 -1.96
N LYS A 23 -8.94 30.19 -2.43
CA LYS A 23 -9.21 29.97 -3.86
C LYS A 23 -10.68 30.15 -4.18
N LEU A 24 -11.56 29.60 -3.35
CA LEU A 24 -12.99 29.83 -3.50
C LEU A 24 -13.45 31.15 -2.86
N ASN A 25 -12.64 31.82 -2.05
CA ASN A 25 -12.98 33.08 -1.37
C ASN A 25 -14.36 32.97 -0.68
N LEU A 26 -14.48 31.97 0.20
CA LEU A 26 -15.65 31.70 1.02
C LEU A 26 -15.25 31.84 2.48
N ASN A 27 -16.04 32.60 3.26
CA ASN A 27 -15.69 33.00 4.63
C ASN A 27 -16.57 32.31 5.67
N GLY A 28 -16.94 31.06 5.37
CA GLY A 28 -17.81 30.25 6.22
C GLY A 28 -17.08 29.55 7.35
N GLU A 29 -17.86 28.89 8.19
CA GLU A 29 -17.36 28.14 9.33
C GLU A 29 -17.36 26.64 9.06
N TRP A 30 -16.31 25.97 9.53
CA TRP A 30 -16.23 24.52 9.53
C TRP A 30 -16.74 23.96 10.85
N VAL A 31 -17.87 23.27 10.81
CA VAL A 31 -18.45 22.55 11.95
C VAL A 31 -18.20 21.06 11.83
N SER A 32 -18.07 20.40 12.99
CA SER A 32 -17.83 18.96 13.09
C SER A 32 -19.06 18.29 13.71
N PRO A 33 -20.06 17.87 12.91
CA PRO A 33 -21.28 17.26 13.43
C PRO A 33 -21.07 15.90 14.10
N GLY A 34 -19.84 15.37 14.08
CA GLY A 34 -19.45 14.10 14.72
C GLY A 34 -18.77 13.14 13.74
N GLY A 35 -17.87 12.30 14.26
CA GLY A 35 -17.13 11.31 13.48
C GLY A 35 -16.20 11.91 12.42
N ASP A 36 -16.15 11.26 11.25
CA ASP A 36 -15.25 11.59 10.14
C ASP A 36 -15.81 12.64 9.15
N LYS A 37 -16.94 13.28 9.50
CA LYS A 37 -17.60 14.28 8.66
C LYS A 37 -17.26 15.69 9.15
N LYS A 38 -16.88 16.57 8.22
CA LYS A 38 -16.78 18.01 8.42
C LYS A 38 -17.78 18.69 7.50
N LEU A 39 -18.43 19.74 7.97
CA LEU A 39 -19.39 20.53 7.21
C LEU A 39 -18.92 21.96 7.21
N PHE A 40 -18.81 22.56 6.03
CA PHE A 40 -18.60 23.98 5.83
C PHE A 40 -19.91 24.63 5.44
N ASN A 41 -20.19 25.81 5.99
CA ASN A 41 -21.30 26.64 5.55
C ASN A 41 -20.94 28.13 5.67
N ASP A 42 -21.14 28.87 4.58
CA ASP A 42 -20.93 30.32 4.48
C ASP A 42 -22.24 31.09 4.26
N GLY A 43 -23.39 30.44 4.48
CA GLY A 43 -24.73 30.94 4.16
C GLY A 43 -25.05 30.95 2.66
N TYR A 44 -24.03 31.03 1.79
CA TYR A 44 -24.17 30.94 0.34
C TYR A 44 -24.14 29.51 -0.20
N MET A 45 -23.33 28.66 0.42
CA MET A 45 -23.04 27.29 -0.04
C MET A 45 -22.58 26.41 1.11
N SER A 46 -22.98 25.13 1.07
CA SER A 46 -22.55 24.10 2.01
C SER A 46 -21.63 23.08 1.34
N ILE A 47 -20.55 22.70 2.03
CA ILE A 47 -19.62 21.65 1.57
C ILE A 47 -19.46 20.61 2.68
N SER A 48 -19.77 19.35 2.38
CA SER A 48 -19.50 18.22 3.28
C SER A 48 -18.20 17.53 2.88
N TRP A 49 -17.27 17.36 3.82
CA TRP A 49 -16.05 16.57 3.61
C TRP A 49 -16.07 15.32 4.48
N ARG A 50 -15.69 14.17 3.90
CA ARG A 50 -15.55 12.90 4.64
C ARG A 50 -14.10 12.41 4.63
N LYS A 51 -13.50 12.30 5.81
CA LYS A 51 -12.09 11.91 5.99
C LYS A 51 -11.78 10.52 5.39
N ASN A 52 -12.58 9.50 5.71
CA ASN A 52 -12.32 8.13 5.27
C ASN A 52 -12.47 7.92 3.76
N LYS A 53 -13.31 8.74 3.11
CA LYS A 53 -13.53 8.67 1.66
C LYS A 53 -12.70 9.69 0.89
N LYS A 54 -12.00 10.60 1.59
CA LYS A 54 -11.31 11.76 1.00
C LYS A 54 -12.16 12.43 -0.08
N ALA A 55 -13.44 12.67 0.25
CA ALA A 55 -14.43 13.11 -0.72
C ALA A 55 -15.17 14.36 -0.24
N LEU A 56 -15.35 15.30 -1.16
CA LEU A 56 -16.25 16.43 -1.04
C LEU A 56 -17.61 16.06 -1.60
N LEU A 57 -18.63 16.46 -0.87
CA LEU A 57 -20.02 16.17 -1.13
C LEU A 57 -20.77 17.49 -1.09
N ILE A 58 -21.43 17.81 -2.20
CA ILE A 58 -22.17 19.04 -2.37
C ILE A 58 -23.58 18.68 -2.83
N ASP A 59 -24.56 19.11 -2.05
CA ASP A 59 -25.96 18.78 -2.25
C ASP A 59 -26.60 19.72 -3.28
N GLY A 60 -27.42 19.15 -4.18
CA GLY A 60 -28.44 19.83 -4.99
C GLY A 60 -28.08 21.24 -5.47
N ASP A 61 -28.78 22.24 -4.96
CA ASP A 61 -28.72 23.66 -5.39
C ASP A 61 -27.33 24.30 -5.21
N ASP A 62 -26.52 23.78 -4.29
CA ASP A 62 -25.17 24.27 -4.05
C ASP A 62 -24.15 23.72 -5.06
N ARG A 63 -24.51 22.66 -5.79
CA ARG A 63 -23.69 22.06 -6.84
C ARG A 63 -23.41 23.04 -7.97
N ASP A 64 -24.45 23.70 -8.46
CA ASP A 64 -24.33 24.56 -9.64
C ASP A 64 -23.65 25.88 -9.27
N LYS A 65 -23.83 26.34 -8.02
CA LYS A 65 -23.04 27.44 -7.43
C LYS A 65 -21.57 27.07 -7.31
N PHE A 66 -21.26 25.87 -6.82
CA PHE A 66 -19.89 25.38 -6.69
C PHE A 66 -19.20 25.28 -8.06
N LYS A 67 -19.87 24.64 -9.03
CA LYS A 67 -19.38 24.55 -10.42
C LYS A 67 -19.15 25.93 -11.03
N SER A 68 -20.12 26.83 -10.88
CA SER A 68 -19.99 28.20 -11.39
C SER A 68 -18.83 28.96 -10.76
N LYS A 69 -18.54 28.74 -9.46
CA LYS A 69 -17.40 29.38 -8.78
C LYS A 69 -16.07 28.77 -9.22
N LEU A 70 -16.00 27.46 -9.43
CA LEU A 70 -14.83 26.80 -10.02
C LEU A 70 -14.57 27.28 -11.46
N CYS A 71 -15.60 27.30 -12.30
CA CYS A 71 -15.49 27.81 -13.67
C CYS A 71 -15.05 29.27 -13.67
N ARG A 72 -15.62 30.12 -12.81
CA ARG A 72 -15.18 31.51 -12.68
C ARG A 72 -13.74 31.60 -12.20
N MET A 73 -13.27 30.75 -11.29
CA MET A 73 -11.87 30.74 -10.85
C MET A 73 -10.91 30.35 -11.98
N ILE A 74 -11.26 29.32 -12.76
CA ILE A 74 -10.47 28.87 -13.90
C ILE A 74 -10.43 29.96 -14.97
N CYS A 75 -11.59 30.51 -15.35
CA CYS A 75 -11.67 31.59 -16.32
C CYS A 75 -11.07 32.91 -15.79
N ALA A 76 -11.18 33.22 -14.50
CA ALA A 76 -10.59 34.44 -13.92
C ALA A 76 -9.07 34.35 -13.79
N ASN A 77 -8.50 33.16 -13.63
CA ASN A 77 -7.06 32.97 -13.79
C ASN A 77 -6.59 33.26 -15.22
N ASP A 78 -7.46 33.02 -16.22
CA ASP A 78 -7.20 33.44 -17.60
C ASP A 78 -7.37 34.97 -17.80
N PHE A 79 -8.33 35.61 -17.11
CA PHE A 79 -8.55 37.07 -17.16
C PHE A 79 -7.52 37.90 -16.37
N ASN A 80 -6.91 37.36 -15.31
CA ASN A 80 -5.89 38.08 -14.54
C ASN A 80 -4.52 38.20 -15.26
N LYS A 81 -4.37 37.60 -16.45
CA LYS A 81 -3.29 37.91 -17.39
C LYS A 81 -3.62 39.05 -18.38
N GLY A 82 -4.77 39.70 -18.27
CA GLY A 82 -5.11 40.80 -19.18
C GLY A 82 -6.35 41.57 -18.77
N ASN A 83 -6.16 42.65 -18.01
CA ASN A 83 -7.21 43.61 -17.73
C ASN A 83 -7.22 44.67 -18.83
N MET A 84 -8.27 44.69 -19.67
CA MET A 84 -8.90 45.93 -20.15
C MET A 84 -10.35 45.64 -20.58
N CYS A 85 -11.29 46.20 -19.84
CA CYS A 85 -12.64 46.50 -20.30
C CYS A 85 -13.03 47.86 -19.73
N GLU A 86 -12.97 48.91 -20.54
CA GLU A 86 -14.09 49.83 -20.77
C GLU A 86 -13.71 50.89 -21.81
N GLY A 87 -14.57 51.06 -22.82
CA GLY A 87 -14.59 52.25 -23.67
C GLY A 87 -14.10 52.08 -25.10
N ASN A 88 -15.07 52.02 -26.02
CA ASN A 88 -15.00 52.35 -27.45
C ASN A 88 -14.27 51.44 -28.44
N MET A 89 -15.11 50.86 -29.30
CA MET A 89 -14.99 50.67 -30.76
C MET A 89 -13.65 51.05 -31.43
N TRP A 90 -13.08 50.02 -32.06
CA TRP A 90 -12.46 50.01 -33.39
C TRP A 90 -11.19 50.86 -33.58
N SER A 91 -10.03 50.29 -33.25
CA SER A 91 -8.81 50.53 -34.04
C SER A 91 -7.75 49.49 -33.73
N ALA A 92 -7.05 49.10 -34.79
CA ALA A 92 -6.17 47.94 -34.91
C ALA A 92 -4.95 47.90 -33.97
N SER A 93 -4.50 46.65 -33.71
CA SER A 93 -3.12 46.15 -33.44
C SER A 93 -2.81 45.67 -31.99
N PRO A 94 -1.79 44.81 -31.74
CA PRO A 94 -1.09 43.84 -32.61
C PRO A 94 -1.05 42.41 -32.00
N MET A 95 -1.41 41.38 -32.78
CA MET A 95 -0.99 40.00 -32.51
C MET A 95 0.54 39.92 -32.67
N ARG A 96 1.33 40.03 -31.59
CA ARG A 96 2.77 39.74 -31.70
C ARG A 96 3.49 39.20 -30.45
N ALA A 97 2.82 39.05 -29.32
CA ALA A 97 3.45 38.58 -28.07
C ALA A 97 3.10 37.15 -27.57
N PRO A 98 2.00 36.46 -27.94
CA PRO A 98 1.65 35.17 -27.31
C PRO A 98 2.49 33.96 -27.74
N LEU A 99 3.16 34.02 -28.90
CA LEU A 99 3.79 32.84 -29.51
C LEU A 99 5.12 32.45 -28.85
N SER A 100 5.88 33.41 -28.32
CA SER A 100 7.20 33.12 -27.73
C SER A 100 7.09 32.45 -26.36
N GLU A 101 6.13 32.86 -25.52
CA GLU A 101 5.91 32.23 -24.21
C GLU A 101 5.37 30.80 -24.35
N LEU A 102 4.39 30.60 -25.24
CA LEU A 102 3.89 29.26 -25.56
C LEU A 102 4.99 28.36 -26.13
N SER A 103 5.89 28.90 -26.95
CA SER A 103 7.04 28.15 -27.47
C SER A 103 7.96 27.68 -26.35
N THR A 104 8.28 28.55 -25.39
CA THR A 104 9.13 28.17 -24.26
C THR A 104 8.47 27.17 -23.31
N GLU A 105 7.16 27.27 -23.11
CA GLU A 105 6.40 26.31 -22.28
C GLU A 105 6.35 24.93 -22.93
N VAL A 106 6.14 24.87 -24.25
CA VAL A 106 6.17 23.61 -25.02
C VAL A 106 7.56 22.97 -24.98
N GLU A 107 8.63 23.76 -25.06
CA GLU A 107 9.99 23.25 -24.92
C GLU A 107 10.26 22.69 -23.51
N GLY A 108 9.76 23.37 -22.47
CA GLY A 108 9.82 22.89 -21.09
C GLY A 108 9.08 21.56 -20.90
N ILE A 109 7.85 21.47 -21.39
CA ILE A 109 7.05 20.22 -21.34
C ILE A 109 7.77 19.09 -22.09
N LYS A 110 8.36 19.38 -23.26
CA LYS A 110 9.10 18.38 -24.03
C LYS A 110 10.32 17.86 -23.26
N LEU A 111 11.00 18.73 -22.52
CA LEU A 111 12.10 18.32 -21.66
C LEU A 111 11.62 17.44 -20.51
N ASP A 112 10.55 17.84 -19.82
CA ASP A 112 9.97 17.07 -18.71
C ASP A 112 9.50 15.68 -19.17
N VAL A 113 8.89 15.58 -20.35
CA VAL A 113 8.53 14.29 -20.97
C VAL A 113 9.77 13.43 -21.20
N THR A 114 10.86 14.00 -21.71
CA THR A 114 12.11 13.26 -21.97
C THR A 114 12.74 12.75 -20.67
N ILE A 115 12.66 13.54 -19.58
CA ILE A 115 13.13 13.13 -18.26
C ILE A 115 12.28 11.98 -17.72
N ALA A 116 10.95 12.09 -17.81
CA ALA A 116 10.03 11.05 -17.37
C ALA A 116 10.22 9.74 -18.14
N GLU A 117 10.44 9.81 -19.46
CA GLU A 117 10.75 8.63 -20.29
C GLU A 117 12.03 7.92 -19.82
N ARG A 118 13.07 8.69 -19.48
CA ARG A 118 14.32 8.12 -18.95
C ARG A 118 14.10 7.46 -17.59
N GLU A 119 13.35 8.08 -16.70
CA GLU A 119 13.03 7.51 -15.39
C GLU A 119 12.22 6.21 -15.52
N ILE A 120 11.27 6.16 -16.46
CA ILE A 120 10.52 4.94 -16.78
C ILE A 120 11.46 3.82 -17.21
N GLU A 121 12.44 4.10 -18.08
CA GLU A 121 13.37 3.07 -18.54
C GLU A 121 14.30 2.56 -17.42
N VAL A 122 14.77 3.46 -16.54
CA VAL A 122 15.55 3.08 -15.35
C VAL A 122 14.71 2.18 -14.44
N ASN A 123 13.47 2.58 -14.15
CA ASN A 123 12.55 1.83 -13.32
C ASN A 123 12.23 0.45 -13.91
N LYS A 124 12.06 0.37 -15.23
CA LYS A 124 11.86 -0.90 -15.95
C LYS A 124 13.05 -1.84 -15.77
N SER A 125 14.28 -1.34 -15.90
CA SER A 125 15.48 -2.15 -15.66
C SER A 125 15.57 -2.63 -14.20
N ALA A 126 15.19 -1.78 -13.24
CA ALA A 126 15.21 -2.12 -11.82
C ALA A 126 14.17 -3.20 -11.50
N ILE A 127 12.96 -3.10 -12.06
CA ILE A 127 11.90 -4.12 -11.95
C ILE A 127 12.39 -5.46 -12.50
N SER A 128 12.98 -5.48 -13.69
CA SER A 128 13.51 -6.72 -14.28
C SER A 128 14.59 -7.38 -13.40
N LYS A 129 15.43 -6.58 -12.73
CA LYS A 129 16.40 -7.11 -11.78
C LYS A 129 15.73 -7.71 -10.53
N VAL A 130 14.70 -7.06 -10.01
CA VAL A 130 13.92 -7.57 -8.87
C VAL A 130 13.21 -8.88 -9.23
N GLU A 131 12.64 -8.97 -10.42
CA GLU A 131 11.99 -10.20 -10.92
C GLU A 131 12.98 -11.36 -11.03
N SER A 132 14.18 -11.10 -11.55
CA SER A 132 15.26 -12.10 -11.60
C SER A 132 15.65 -12.59 -10.20
N ASN A 133 15.87 -11.66 -9.26
CA ASN A 133 16.22 -12.01 -7.89
C ASN A 133 15.11 -12.82 -7.20
N LEU A 134 13.85 -12.47 -7.45
CA LEU A 134 12.69 -13.19 -6.92
C LEU A 134 12.66 -14.62 -7.46
N HIS A 135 12.94 -14.80 -8.76
CA HIS A 135 13.01 -16.13 -9.37
C HIS A 135 14.10 -17.00 -8.73
N GLU A 136 15.30 -16.45 -8.51
CA GLU A 136 16.41 -17.14 -7.84
C GLU A 136 16.06 -17.55 -6.40
N ILE A 137 15.48 -16.63 -5.63
CA ILE A 137 15.03 -16.91 -4.25
C ILE A 137 13.97 -18.01 -4.24
N ASN A 138 13.00 -17.96 -5.15
CA ASN A 138 11.95 -18.95 -5.22
C ASN A 138 12.48 -20.34 -5.60
N SER A 139 13.45 -20.40 -6.51
CA SER A 139 14.14 -21.65 -6.83
C SER A 139 14.87 -22.21 -5.61
N GLY A 140 15.64 -21.37 -4.90
CA GLY A 140 16.36 -21.79 -3.70
C GLY A 140 15.43 -22.25 -2.56
N TYR A 141 14.24 -21.63 -2.45
CA TYR A 141 13.22 -22.06 -1.51
C TYR A 141 12.69 -23.47 -1.83
N GLU A 142 12.37 -23.75 -3.10
CA GLU A 142 11.89 -25.07 -3.51
C GLU A 142 12.97 -26.16 -3.32
N ASP A 143 14.24 -25.85 -3.58
CA ASP A 143 15.35 -26.77 -3.31
C ASP A 143 15.46 -27.10 -1.81
N LEU A 144 15.41 -26.09 -0.94
CA LEU A 144 15.43 -26.26 0.51
C LEU A 144 14.21 -27.04 1.01
N ARG A 145 13.04 -26.80 0.42
CA ARG A 145 11.82 -27.52 0.74
C ARG A 145 11.93 -29.01 0.41
N LEU A 146 12.48 -29.34 -0.75
CA LEU A 146 12.72 -30.73 -1.16
C LEU A 146 13.71 -31.43 -0.21
N GLN A 147 14.80 -30.75 0.17
CA GLN A 147 15.74 -31.27 1.15
C GLN A 147 15.07 -31.52 2.51
N PHE A 148 14.23 -30.60 2.97
CA PHE A 148 13.48 -30.76 4.22
C PHE A 148 12.56 -31.98 4.18
N ASP A 149 11.84 -32.19 3.07
CA ASP A 149 11.00 -33.37 2.89
C ASP A 149 11.80 -34.68 2.90
N GLU A 150 13.02 -34.66 2.36
CA GLU A 150 13.94 -35.80 2.42
C GLU A 150 14.43 -36.09 3.85
N TYR A 151 14.87 -35.05 4.57
CA TYR A 151 15.25 -35.18 5.98
C TYR A 151 14.11 -35.71 6.85
N LYS A 152 12.89 -35.26 6.60
CA LYS A 152 11.69 -35.75 7.29
C LYS A 152 11.48 -37.24 7.06
N LYS A 153 11.57 -37.70 5.81
CA LYS A 153 11.47 -39.14 5.46
C LYS A 153 12.53 -39.98 6.15
N ILE A 154 13.79 -39.52 6.13
CA ILE A 154 14.90 -40.22 6.81
C ILE A 154 14.64 -40.32 8.31
N THR A 155 14.18 -39.23 8.93
CA THR A 155 13.85 -39.20 10.36
C THR A 155 12.75 -40.19 10.71
N GLU A 156 11.69 -40.27 9.89
CA GLU A 156 10.62 -41.26 10.06
C GLU A 156 11.15 -42.69 9.97
N VAL A 157 12.02 -42.99 9.01
CA VAL A 157 12.65 -44.32 8.87
C VAL A 157 13.49 -44.67 10.10
N LEU A 158 14.28 -43.73 10.62
CA LEU A 158 15.10 -43.96 11.81
C LEU A 158 14.24 -44.24 13.05
N ILE A 159 13.17 -43.48 13.25
CA ILE A 159 12.21 -43.71 14.36
C ILE A 159 11.60 -45.11 14.25
N GLN A 160 11.21 -45.55 13.06
CA GLN A 160 10.65 -46.89 12.87
C GLN A 160 11.68 -47.98 13.16
N ARG A 161 12.93 -47.79 12.74
CA ARG A 161 14.03 -48.72 13.02
C ARG A 161 14.29 -48.85 14.52
N ASP A 162 14.36 -47.73 15.24
CA ASP A 162 14.61 -47.73 16.68
C ASP A 162 13.46 -48.41 17.44
N ARG A 163 12.20 -48.17 17.03
CA ARG A 163 11.04 -48.88 17.59
C ARG A 163 11.11 -50.38 17.37
N PHE A 164 11.48 -50.82 16.17
CA PHE A 164 11.63 -52.23 15.84
C PHE A 164 12.74 -52.89 16.70
N GLN A 165 13.88 -52.22 16.84
CA GLN A 165 14.99 -52.69 17.67
C GLN A 165 14.57 -52.81 19.14
N HIS A 166 13.90 -51.78 19.69
CA HIS A 166 13.39 -51.83 21.07
C HIS A 166 12.39 -52.98 21.28
N SER A 167 11.47 -53.22 20.34
CA SER A 167 10.53 -54.35 20.41
C SER A 167 11.26 -55.68 20.41
N THR A 168 12.26 -55.84 19.54
CA THR A 168 13.06 -57.06 19.42
C THR A 168 13.84 -57.34 20.70
N ILE A 169 14.50 -56.33 21.25
CA ILE A 169 15.24 -56.44 22.52
C ILE A 169 14.30 -56.84 23.66
N PHE A 170 13.12 -56.24 23.73
CA PHE A 170 12.11 -56.58 24.74
C PHE A 170 11.63 -58.03 24.62
N GLU A 171 11.40 -58.54 23.41
CA GLU A 171 11.06 -59.94 23.18
C GLU A 171 12.18 -60.88 23.62
N TYR A 172 13.44 -60.58 23.27
CA TYR A 172 14.59 -61.38 23.71
C TYR A 172 14.74 -61.40 25.24
N SER A 173 14.57 -60.26 25.91
CA SER A 173 14.62 -60.18 27.37
C SER A 173 13.56 -61.10 28.01
N ASN A 174 12.33 -61.05 27.52
CA ASN A 174 11.25 -61.91 28.02
C ASN A 174 11.53 -63.41 27.81
N VAL A 175 12.25 -63.78 26.75
CA VAL A 175 12.66 -65.18 26.52
C VAL A 175 13.75 -65.58 27.50
N ILE A 176 14.76 -64.74 27.72
CA ILE A 176 15.84 -64.99 28.68
C ILE A 176 15.26 -65.18 30.09
N ASP A 177 14.35 -64.31 30.51
CA ASP A 177 13.71 -64.39 31.83
C ASP A 177 12.91 -65.68 32.04
N LYS A 178 12.30 -66.20 30.97
CA LYS A 178 11.58 -67.48 31.00
C LYS A 178 12.50 -68.70 31.01
N VAL A 179 13.68 -68.60 30.39
CA VAL A 179 14.61 -69.72 30.22
C VAL A 179 15.61 -69.82 31.37
N ASN A 180 16.05 -68.70 31.97
CA ASN A 180 17.03 -68.71 33.05
C ASN A 180 16.84 -67.55 34.07
N PRO A 181 15.79 -67.60 34.91
CA PRO A 181 15.45 -66.51 35.84
C PRO A 181 16.53 -66.20 36.89
N SER A 182 17.48 -67.12 37.11
CA SER A 182 18.64 -66.94 37.99
C SER A 182 19.72 -66.01 37.44
N GLU A 183 19.86 -65.91 36.11
CA GLU A 183 20.83 -64.99 35.49
C GLU A 183 20.30 -63.56 35.43
N THR A 184 19.00 -63.35 35.17
CA THR A 184 18.37 -62.02 35.18
C THR A 184 18.55 -61.32 36.52
N LYS A 185 18.40 -62.06 37.62
CA LYS A 185 18.58 -61.54 38.97
C LYS A 185 20.03 -61.04 39.22
N ARG A 186 21.00 -61.69 38.59
CA ARG A 186 22.43 -61.34 38.70
C ARG A 186 22.77 -60.04 37.98
N TYR A 187 22.16 -59.80 36.81
CA TYR A 187 22.34 -58.55 36.06
C TYR A 187 21.67 -57.35 36.74
N GLN A 188 20.50 -57.56 37.36
CA GLN A 188 19.83 -56.52 38.14
C GLN A 188 20.68 -56.09 39.35
N ASP A 189 21.26 -57.06 40.07
CA ASP A 189 22.13 -56.81 41.21
C ASP A 189 23.42 -56.06 40.81
N GLU A 190 23.98 -56.33 39.63
CA GLU A 190 25.15 -55.60 39.10
C GLU A 190 24.82 -54.18 38.64
N GLU A 191 23.67 -53.94 38.00
CA GLU A 191 23.25 -52.60 37.58
C GLU A 191 22.97 -51.67 38.79
N ASP A 192 22.39 -52.23 39.85
CA ASP A 192 22.17 -51.53 41.11
C ASP A 192 23.47 -51.23 41.86
N LEU A 193 24.47 -52.11 41.79
CA LEU A 193 25.82 -51.86 42.29
C LEU A 193 26.53 -50.73 41.53
N VAL A 194 26.39 -50.66 40.21
CA VAL A 194 26.96 -49.57 39.39
C VAL A 194 26.27 -48.23 39.67
N LYS A 195 24.95 -48.22 39.94
CA LYS A 195 24.23 -47.02 40.39
C LYS A 195 24.59 -46.58 41.80
N LEU A 196 25.04 -47.49 42.67
CA LEU A 196 25.53 -47.16 44.02
C LEU A 196 26.98 -46.62 44.03
N MET A 197 27.75 -46.92 42.98
CA MET A 197 29.15 -46.50 42.84
C MET A 197 29.35 -45.16 42.11
N ASN A 198 28.32 -44.64 41.44
CA ASN A 198 28.30 -43.31 40.81
C ASN A 198 27.51 -42.31 41.65
#